data_AF-A0A067CTD9-F1
#
_entry.id   AF-A0A067CTD9-F1
#
_cell.length_a   1.000
_cell.length_b   1.000
_cell.length_c   1.000
_cell.angle_alpha   90.00
_cell.angle_beta   90.00
_cell.angle_gamma   90.00
#
_symmetry.space_group_name_H-M   'P 1'
#
loop_
_entity.id
_entity.type
_entity.pdbx_description
1 polymer ?
#
loop_
_entity_poly.entity_id
_entity_poly.type
_entity_poly.pdbx_seq_one_letter_code
_entity_poly.pdbx_strand_id
1 'polypeptide(L)'
;MMIRPSSRAECSLVADTLEPSSPSRTQSTKLLARAESRQLPPVVSCPPSISAEVAQSWSRSLLSGTAQEAARAIDELSAVVGRNAAAMDTVIAQGGVPALLHHMLRDQTLDEASPSLEVLHHLERFATTERRGVPDIRGAVGLHADTSLVVLERKNALRILFALGCLHDDPTRTSELIERLRSLLRNLWEPSTSDSIPLTLECLHFLASVSQYRAMLYGHLLSPVSEKPIVTEFLTKHPAAIIGSSLELLKSFMPAAPETVLVRNGVNGLVQLIAKGAEKERVTALLEELARHDSADEHAPDLVSSEIFKAIVALLSDPSGDDDQKVRAMGVMETLAKYQRVRRHLHRASVSPELFLVANLASPRPREQAERLLGTLIEAPEFAECVQV
;
A
#
# COMPACT_ATOMS: atom_id res chain seq x y z
N MET A 1 -50.65 31.87 -31.00
CA MET A 1 -50.05 33.17 -30.62
C MET A 1 -48.62 32.88 -30.20
N MET A 2 -47.68 33.03 -31.14
CA MET A 2 -46.79 34.19 -31.31
C MET A 2 -45.71 34.28 -30.21
N ILE A 3 -44.41 34.53 -30.45
CA ILE A 3 -43.55 34.72 -31.63
C ILE A 3 -42.10 34.54 -31.13
N ARG A 4 -41.33 33.77 -31.90
CA ARG A 4 -39.88 33.73 -32.24
C ARG A 4 -38.70 34.12 -31.30
N PRO A 5 -37.53 33.49 -31.58
CA PRO A 5 -36.19 33.74 -31.02
C PRO A 5 -35.31 34.68 -31.88
N SER A 6 -34.11 35.05 -31.40
CA SER A 6 -33.05 35.77 -32.12
C SER A 6 -31.77 34.90 -32.14
N SER A 7 -31.39 34.30 -33.28
CA SER A 7 -30.42 34.76 -34.32
C SER A 7 -28.94 34.67 -33.90
N ARG A 8 -28.12 33.72 -34.38
CA ARG A 8 -27.54 33.52 -35.74
C ARG A 8 -26.17 34.19 -35.90
N ALA A 9 -25.13 33.38 -36.15
CA ALA A 9 -24.03 33.68 -37.08
C ALA A 9 -23.27 32.38 -37.41
N GLU A 10 -23.65 31.77 -38.53
CA GLU A 10 -22.81 30.86 -39.31
C GLU A 10 -21.96 31.72 -40.26
N CYS A 11 -20.71 31.32 -40.50
CA CYS A 11 -19.99 31.64 -41.73
C CYS A 11 -19.43 30.33 -42.31
N SER A 12 -20.03 29.94 -43.41
CA SER A 12 -19.55 28.95 -44.38
C SER A 12 -18.95 29.71 -45.58
N LEU A 13 -18.29 28.96 -46.47
CA LEU A 13 -17.86 29.22 -47.86
C LEU A 13 -16.32 29.16 -47.98
N VAL A 14 -15.69 28.46 -48.91
CA VAL A 14 -16.09 27.69 -50.11
C VAL A 14 -14.88 26.81 -50.48
N ALA A 15 -15.15 25.60 -50.96
CA ALA A 15 -14.18 24.76 -51.66
C ALA A 15 -14.04 25.24 -53.11
N ASP A 16 -12.84 25.21 -53.68
CA ASP A 16 -12.71 24.74 -55.06
C ASP A 16 -11.32 24.19 -55.38
N THR A 17 -11.38 23.09 -56.10
CA THR A 17 -10.31 22.21 -56.55
C THR A 17 -10.04 22.56 -58.01
N LEU A 18 -8.81 22.44 -58.50
CA LEU A 18 -8.46 21.89 -59.83
C LEU A 18 -6.94 21.99 -60.08
N GLU A 19 -6.37 20.83 -60.44
CA GLU A 19 -4.99 20.57 -60.86
C GLU A 19 -4.69 21.08 -62.31
N PRO A 20 -3.68 20.57 -63.05
CA PRO A 20 -2.25 20.88 -62.96
C PRO A 20 -1.67 21.35 -64.33
N SER A 21 -0.47 21.92 -64.34
CA SER A 21 0.32 22.00 -65.59
C SER A 21 1.83 22.05 -65.34
N SER A 22 2.51 20.96 -65.67
CA SER A 22 3.90 20.94 -66.16
C SER A 22 3.83 20.67 -67.68
N PRO A 23 4.89 20.77 -68.51
CA PRO A 23 6.32 20.91 -68.19
C PRO A 23 7.09 21.92 -69.10
N SER A 24 8.32 22.28 -68.75
CA SER A 24 9.35 22.59 -69.77
C SER A 24 10.77 22.34 -69.24
N ARG A 25 11.56 21.75 -70.13
CA ARG A 25 12.86 21.11 -69.93
C ARG A 25 13.96 22.04 -70.46
N THR A 26 15.17 21.80 -69.95
CA THR A 26 16.50 22.24 -70.42
C THR A 26 16.88 23.70 -70.23
N GLN A 27 17.85 23.94 -69.32
CA GLN A 27 19.21 24.31 -69.72
C GLN A 27 20.21 24.28 -68.54
N SER A 28 21.42 23.82 -68.87
CA SER A 28 22.70 24.22 -68.28
C SER A 28 23.11 23.65 -66.93
N THR A 29 23.49 22.37 -67.00
CA THR A 29 24.82 21.87 -66.62
C THR A 29 25.90 22.98 -66.59
N LYS A 30 26.18 23.57 -65.42
CA LYS A 30 27.45 24.30 -65.14
C LYS A 30 27.71 24.66 -63.66
N LEU A 31 27.10 23.97 -62.70
CA LEU A 31 27.36 24.17 -61.25
C LEU A 31 27.71 22.87 -60.51
N LEU A 32 28.38 21.93 -61.20
CA LEU A 32 28.78 20.62 -60.65
C LEU A 32 30.30 20.49 -60.45
N ALA A 33 31.01 21.60 -60.21
CA ALA A 33 32.46 21.59 -60.02
C ALA A 33 32.94 22.68 -59.05
N ARG A 34 32.34 22.80 -57.85
CA ARG A 34 32.93 23.54 -56.72
C ARG A 34 32.22 23.34 -55.37
N ALA A 35 32.00 22.08 -54.98
CA ALA A 35 31.52 21.77 -53.62
C ALA A 35 32.15 20.51 -53.00
N GLU A 36 33.30 20.06 -53.52
CA GLU A 36 34.15 19.10 -52.83
C GLU A 36 35.05 19.86 -51.85
N SER A 37 34.54 20.09 -50.64
CA SER A 37 35.29 20.23 -49.38
C SER A 37 34.36 20.82 -48.32
N ARG A 38 33.38 20.01 -47.90
CA ARG A 38 32.80 20.14 -46.57
C ARG A 38 32.90 18.77 -45.96
N GLN A 39 33.84 18.62 -45.02
CA GLN A 39 33.83 17.52 -44.07
C GLN A 39 32.41 17.44 -43.50
N LEU A 40 31.72 16.34 -43.84
CA LEU A 40 30.51 15.97 -43.14
C LEU A 40 30.86 15.83 -41.66
N PRO A 41 30.00 16.28 -40.74
CA PRO A 41 30.18 15.97 -39.33
C PRO A 41 30.29 14.44 -39.19
N PRO A 42 31.09 13.93 -38.23
CA PRO A 42 31.20 12.49 -38.03
C PRO A 42 29.80 11.93 -37.89
N VAL A 43 29.51 10.90 -38.69
CA VAL A 43 28.34 10.03 -38.52
C VAL A 43 28.29 9.72 -37.03
N VAL A 44 27.22 10.18 -36.36
CA VAL A 44 26.96 9.83 -34.97
C VAL A 44 27.02 8.32 -34.91
N SER A 45 28.09 7.80 -34.33
CA SER A 45 28.26 6.39 -34.10
C SER A 45 27.00 5.92 -33.40
N CYS A 46 26.22 5.05 -34.03
CA CYS A 46 25.15 4.36 -33.32
C CYS A 46 25.77 3.81 -32.02
N PRO A 47 25.14 4.02 -30.86
CA PRO A 47 25.65 3.45 -29.63
C PRO A 47 25.83 1.94 -29.85
N PRO A 48 26.92 1.34 -29.32
CA PRO A 48 27.24 -0.06 -29.58
C PRO A 48 26.00 -0.92 -29.30
N SER A 49 25.47 -1.53 -30.35
CA SER A 49 24.33 -2.44 -30.23
C SER A 49 24.78 -3.66 -29.44
N ILE A 50 24.06 -3.99 -28.37
CA ILE A 50 24.29 -5.23 -27.62
C ILE A 50 24.15 -6.40 -28.59
N SER A 51 25.09 -7.35 -28.57
CA SER A 51 24.95 -8.58 -29.35
C SER A 51 23.90 -9.52 -28.72
N ALA A 52 23.25 -10.33 -29.54
CA ALA A 52 22.31 -11.34 -29.06
C ALA A 52 22.95 -12.31 -28.05
N GLU A 53 24.24 -12.64 -28.23
CA GLU A 53 25.00 -13.51 -27.34
C GLU A 53 25.13 -12.93 -25.93
N VAL A 54 25.40 -11.62 -25.81
CA VAL A 54 25.49 -10.93 -24.51
C VAL A 54 24.12 -10.93 -23.82
N ALA A 55 23.05 -10.56 -24.55
CA ALA A 55 21.70 -10.56 -24.01
C ALA A 55 21.25 -11.97 -23.55
N GLN A 56 21.62 -13.01 -24.31
CA GLN A 56 21.35 -14.39 -23.95
C GLN A 56 22.19 -14.84 -22.73
N SER A 57 23.44 -14.38 -22.62
CA SER A 57 24.29 -14.64 -21.46
C SER A 57 23.65 -14.09 -20.18
N TRP A 58 23.19 -12.84 -20.19
CA TRP A 58 22.47 -12.25 -19.05
C TRP A 58 21.23 -13.06 -18.67
N SER A 59 20.45 -13.48 -19.67
CA SER A 59 19.25 -14.30 -19.44
C SER A 59 19.59 -15.63 -18.74
N ARG A 60 20.70 -16.28 -19.12
CA ARG A 60 21.18 -17.50 -18.45
C ARG A 60 21.62 -17.23 -17.01
N SER A 61 22.36 -16.14 -16.78
CA SER A 61 22.80 -15.73 -15.44
C SER A 61 21.62 -15.46 -14.50
N LEU A 62 20.55 -14.85 -15.00
CA LEU A 62 19.32 -14.60 -14.23
C LEU A 62 18.56 -15.90 -13.89
N LEU A 63 18.48 -16.85 -14.83
CA LEU A 63 17.73 -18.10 -14.65
C LEU A 63 18.45 -19.15 -13.80
N SER A 64 19.78 -19.21 -13.91
CA SER A 64 20.58 -20.35 -13.45
C SER A 64 21.95 -20.00 -12.89
N GLY A 65 22.31 -18.72 -12.90
CA GLY A 65 23.58 -18.24 -12.36
C GLY A 65 23.57 -18.20 -10.83
N THR A 66 24.75 -17.94 -10.28
CA THR A 66 24.90 -17.60 -8.86
C THR A 66 24.27 -16.22 -8.57
N ALA A 67 24.00 -15.92 -7.30
CA ALA A 67 23.49 -14.60 -6.90
C ALA A 67 24.39 -13.44 -7.38
N GLN A 68 25.73 -13.65 -7.39
CA GLN A 68 26.69 -12.68 -7.89
C GLN A 68 26.61 -12.50 -9.40
N GLU A 69 26.42 -13.59 -10.15
CA GLU A 69 26.26 -13.53 -11.61
C GLU A 69 24.94 -12.84 -12.00
N ALA A 70 23.86 -13.12 -11.27
CA ALA A 70 22.58 -12.45 -11.47
C ALA A 70 22.67 -10.95 -11.15
N ALA A 71 23.29 -10.58 -10.02
CA ALA A 71 23.51 -9.18 -9.66
C ALA A 71 24.33 -8.43 -10.72
N ARG A 72 25.43 -9.04 -11.18
CA ARG A 72 26.24 -8.47 -12.26
C ARG A 72 25.45 -8.32 -13.56
N ALA A 73 24.62 -9.30 -13.92
CA ALA A 73 23.76 -9.21 -15.11
C ALA A 73 22.74 -8.07 -14.97
N ILE A 74 22.19 -7.83 -13.77
CA ILE A 74 21.28 -6.71 -13.50
C ILE A 74 22.02 -5.37 -13.63
N ASP A 75 23.23 -5.25 -13.07
CA ASP A 75 24.04 -4.03 -13.19
C ASP A 75 24.33 -3.70 -14.67
N GLU A 76 24.76 -4.71 -15.43
CA GLU A 76 25.03 -4.57 -16.86
C GLU A 76 23.76 -4.25 -17.66
N LEU A 77 22.61 -4.87 -17.33
CA LEU A 77 21.31 -4.54 -17.93
C LEU A 77 20.90 -3.09 -17.63
N SER A 78 21.01 -2.66 -16.36
CA SER A 78 20.65 -1.31 -15.93
C SER A 78 21.48 -0.22 -16.61
N ALA A 79 22.73 -0.51 -16.95
CA ALA A 79 23.61 0.42 -17.65
C ALA A 79 23.16 0.69 -19.10
N VAL A 80 22.42 -0.24 -19.72
CA VAL A 80 22.03 -0.14 -21.13
C VAL A 80 20.53 0.10 -21.35
N VAL A 81 19.69 -0.53 -20.54
CA VAL A 81 18.23 -0.37 -20.57
C VAL A 81 17.87 1.07 -20.19
N GLY A 82 16.89 1.67 -20.89
CA GLY A 82 16.51 3.08 -20.72
C GLY A 82 17.32 4.08 -21.57
N ARG A 83 18.44 3.67 -22.16
CA ARG A 83 19.29 4.55 -23.02
C ARG A 83 19.34 4.14 -24.48
N ASN A 84 19.05 2.88 -24.80
CA ASN A 84 19.17 2.34 -26.15
C ASN A 84 17.98 1.43 -26.51
N ALA A 85 17.12 1.89 -27.43
CA ALA A 85 15.96 1.15 -27.91
C ALA A 85 16.32 -0.19 -28.58
N ALA A 86 17.38 -0.21 -29.41
CA ALA A 86 17.82 -1.43 -30.10
C ALA A 86 18.35 -2.48 -29.11
N ALA A 87 19.00 -2.03 -28.03
CA ALA A 87 19.42 -2.89 -26.94
C ALA A 87 18.23 -3.51 -26.20
N MET A 88 17.23 -2.69 -25.84
CA MET A 88 16.00 -3.18 -25.19
C MET A 88 15.26 -4.18 -26.08
N ASP A 89 15.17 -3.91 -27.39
CA ASP A 89 14.54 -4.83 -28.34
C ASP A 89 15.27 -6.17 -28.42
N THR A 90 16.61 -6.13 -28.45
CA THR A 90 17.45 -7.33 -28.44
C THR A 90 17.27 -8.12 -27.15
N VAL A 91 17.28 -7.47 -25.99
CA VAL A 91 17.07 -8.12 -24.69
C VAL A 91 15.69 -8.79 -24.63
N ILE A 92 14.63 -8.11 -25.07
CA ILE A 92 13.28 -8.69 -25.11
C ILE A 92 13.23 -9.87 -26.09
N ALA A 93 13.83 -9.74 -27.28
CA ALA A 93 13.84 -10.79 -28.29
C ALA A 93 14.60 -12.05 -27.84
N GLN A 94 15.62 -11.90 -26.99
CA GLN A 94 16.39 -13.02 -26.43
C GLN A 94 15.82 -13.58 -25.12
N GLY A 95 14.59 -13.22 -24.75
CA GLY A 95 13.92 -13.77 -23.56
C GLY A 95 14.38 -13.17 -22.23
N GLY A 96 14.99 -11.97 -22.25
CA GLY A 96 15.47 -11.32 -21.03
C GLY A 96 14.35 -10.94 -20.05
N VAL A 97 13.15 -10.60 -20.54
CA VAL A 97 12.01 -10.25 -19.68
C VAL A 97 11.53 -11.45 -18.84
N PRO A 98 11.22 -12.63 -19.40
CA PRO A 98 10.91 -13.82 -18.60
C PRO A 98 12.01 -14.21 -17.61
N ALA A 99 13.28 -14.10 -18.01
CA ALA A 99 14.42 -14.40 -17.15
C ALA A 99 14.51 -13.43 -15.96
N LEU A 100 14.32 -12.14 -16.21
CA LEU A 100 14.29 -11.11 -15.18
C LEU A 100 13.14 -11.32 -14.20
N LEU A 101 11.93 -11.59 -14.70
CA LEU A 101 10.77 -11.88 -13.85
C LEU A 101 11.01 -13.12 -12.98
N HIS A 102 11.53 -14.20 -13.57
CA HIS A 102 11.85 -15.42 -12.84
C HIS A 102 12.82 -15.18 -11.68
N HIS A 103 13.87 -14.38 -11.92
CA HIS A 103 14.82 -13.98 -10.89
C HIS A 103 14.14 -13.15 -9.79
N MET A 104 13.44 -12.06 -10.17
CA MET A 104 12.82 -11.13 -9.23
C MET A 104 11.76 -11.79 -8.35
N LEU A 105 10.96 -12.73 -8.90
CA LEU A 105 9.95 -13.45 -8.12
C LEU A 105 10.56 -14.30 -6.99
N ARG A 106 11.84 -14.66 -7.09
CA ARG A 106 12.54 -15.52 -6.12
C ARG A 106 13.59 -14.79 -5.30
N ASP A 107 13.79 -13.50 -5.57
CA ASP A 107 14.75 -12.67 -4.86
C ASP A 107 14.25 -12.33 -3.45
N GLN A 108 15.01 -12.73 -2.43
CA GLN A 108 14.69 -12.44 -1.03
C GLN A 108 14.98 -10.99 -0.65
N THR A 109 15.78 -10.30 -1.45
CA THR A 109 16.28 -8.94 -1.20
C THR A 109 15.59 -7.88 -2.05
N LEU A 110 14.62 -8.27 -2.88
CA LEU A 110 13.87 -7.35 -3.72
C LEU A 110 13.23 -6.26 -2.86
N ASP A 111 13.42 -5.01 -3.23
CA ASP A 111 12.85 -3.83 -2.59
C ASP A 111 12.50 -2.77 -3.64
N GLU A 112 11.90 -1.66 -3.22
CA GLU A 112 11.43 -0.60 -4.12
C GLU A 112 12.56 0.20 -4.78
N ALA A 113 13.80 0.08 -4.29
CA ALA A 113 14.99 0.73 -4.83
C ALA A 113 15.82 -0.21 -5.74
N SER A 114 15.36 -1.44 -5.93
CA SER A 114 16.11 -2.47 -6.64
C SER A 114 16.29 -2.12 -8.13
N PRO A 115 17.51 -2.19 -8.68
CA PRO A 115 17.76 -1.90 -10.10
C PRO A 115 16.99 -2.82 -11.05
N SER A 116 16.66 -4.05 -10.60
CA SER A 116 15.84 -5.00 -11.35
C SER A 116 14.42 -4.47 -11.63
N LEU A 117 13.80 -3.74 -10.68
CA LEU A 117 12.50 -3.08 -10.90
C LEU A 117 12.61 -1.96 -11.93
N GLU A 118 13.66 -1.15 -11.84
CA GLU A 118 13.89 -0.05 -12.79
C GLU A 118 14.10 -0.59 -14.21
N VAL A 119 14.92 -1.64 -14.37
CA VAL A 119 15.13 -2.34 -15.65
C VAL A 119 13.79 -2.86 -16.18
N LEU A 120 13.01 -3.55 -15.34
CA LEU A 120 11.71 -4.09 -15.75
C LEU A 120 10.74 -2.99 -16.18
N HIS A 121 10.70 -1.86 -15.47
CA HIS A 121 9.87 -0.71 -15.82
C HIS A 121 10.22 -0.13 -17.20
N HIS A 122 11.51 0.07 -17.48
CA HIS A 122 11.95 0.54 -18.79
C HIS A 122 11.60 -0.44 -19.91
N LEU A 123 11.79 -1.74 -19.67
CA LEU A 123 11.41 -2.79 -20.62
C LEU A 123 9.90 -2.81 -20.86
N GLU A 124 9.07 -2.67 -19.82
CA GLU A 124 7.60 -2.59 -19.90
C GLU A 124 7.12 -1.36 -20.66
N ARG A 125 7.74 -0.20 -20.42
CA ARG A 125 7.44 1.02 -21.16
C ARG A 125 7.80 0.89 -22.63
N PHE A 126 9.00 0.42 -22.94
CA PHE A 126 9.44 0.21 -24.33
C PHE A 126 8.56 -0.79 -25.07
N ALA A 127 8.27 -1.91 -24.41
CA ALA A 127 7.29 -2.91 -24.83
C ALA A 127 5.96 -2.29 -25.25
N THR A 128 5.34 -1.52 -24.37
CA THR A 128 3.99 -0.98 -24.57
C THR A 128 3.94 0.11 -25.65
N THR A 129 5.03 0.85 -25.88
CA THR A 129 5.05 1.97 -26.83
C THR A 129 5.62 1.63 -28.21
N GLU A 130 6.67 0.81 -28.28
CA GLU A 130 7.48 0.66 -29.51
C GLU A 130 7.31 -0.70 -30.21
N ARG A 131 6.79 -1.72 -29.53
CA ARG A 131 6.78 -3.09 -30.07
C ARG A 131 5.37 -3.68 -30.12
N ARG A 132 5.05 -4.36 -31.23
CA ARG A 132 3.84 -5.19 -31.38
C ARG A 132 4.16 -6.65 -31.05
N GLY A 133 3.27 -7.34 -30.33
CA GLY A 133 3.45 -8.76 -29.97
C GLY A 133 4.41 -8.99 -28.78
N VAL A 134 4.35 -8.10 -27.80
CA VAL A 134 5.23 -8.10 -26.64
C VAL A 134 4.79 -9.09 -25.57
N PRO A 135 5.72 -9.68 -24.79
CA PRO A 135 5.36 -10.38 -23.56
C PRO A 135 4.49 -9.51 -22.64
N ASP A 136 3.32 -10.04 -22.27
CA ASP A 136 2.45 -9.42 -21.28
C ASP A 136 3.07 -9.53 -19.88
N ILE A 137 3.94 -8.58 -19.55
CA ILE A 137 4.66 -8.53 -18.27
C ILE A 137 3.66 -8.46 -17.11
N ARG A 138 2.63 -7.62 -17.24
CA ARG A 138 1.62 -7.41 -16.20
C ARG A 138 0.77 -8.64 -15.98
N GLY A 139 0.29 -9.26 -17.04
CA GLY A 139 -0.47 -10.50 -16.97
C GLY A 139 0.35 -11.63 -16.37
N ALA A 140 1.63 -11.75 -16.76
CA ALA A 140 2.53 -12.75 -16.19
C ALA A 140 2.75 -12.55 -14.69
N VAL A 141 3.10 -11.34 -14.25
CA VAL A 141 3.28 -11.02 -12.83
C VAL A 141 1.95 -11.16 -12.07
N GLY A 142 0.86 -10.72 -12.70
CA GLY A 142 -0.49 -10.83 -12.18
C GLY A 142 -0.90 -12.27 -11.87
N LEU A 143 -0.60 -13.20 -12.78
CA LEU A 143 -0.82 -14.62 -12.57
C LEU A 143 -0.09 -15.12 -11.31
N HIS A 144 1.18 -14.73 -11.11
CA HIS A 144 1.91 -15.09 -9.89
C HIS A 144 1.29 -14.49 -8.62
N ALA A 145 0.81 -13.25 -8.68
CA ALA A 145 0.12 -12.61 -7.55
C ALA A 145 -1.22 -13.30 -7.21
N ASP A 146 -1.89 -13.91 -8.19
CA ASP A 146 -3.20 -14.54 -8.01
C ASP A 146 -3.10 -16.03 -7.65
N THR A 147 -2.18 -16.75 -8.28
CA THR A 147 -2.16 -18.23 -8.24
C THR A 147 -0.90 -18.84 -7.63
N SER A 148 0.16 -18.06 -7.33
CA SER A 148 1.36 -18.68 -6.74
C SER A 148 1.07 -19.21 -5.33
N LEU A 149 1.47 -20.46 -5.10
CA LEU A 149 1.47 -21.11 -3.79
C LEU A 149 2.70 -20.74 -2.95
N VAL A 150 3.72 -20.14 -3.59
CA VAL A 150 4.93 -19.71 -2.91
C VAL A 150 4.73 -18.28 -2.43
N VAL A 151 4.70 -18.11 -1.11
CA VAL A 151 4.45 -16.81 -0.45
C VAL A 151 5.41 -15.72 -0.93
N LEU A 152 6.70 -16.05 -1.05
CA LEU A 152 7.72 -15.11 -1.54
C LEU A 152 7.41 -14.64 -2.96
N GLU A 153 7.10 -15.55 -3.89
CA GLU A 153 6.76 -15.21 -5.27
C GLU A 153 5.51 -14.33 -5.33
N ARG A 154 4.50 -14.64 -4.50
CA ARG A 154 3.28 -13.85 -4.41
C ARG A 154 3.55 -12.43 -3.89
N LYS A 155 4.36 -12.29 -2.84
CA LYS A 155 4.79 -10.98 -2.31
C LYS A 155 5.57 -10.18 -3.33
N ASN A 156 6.56 -10.80 -3.98
CA ASN A 156 7.38 -10.13 -4.99
C ASN A 156 6.55 -9.75 -6.21
N ALA A 157 5.60 -10.58 -6.64
CA ALA A 157 4.66 -10.25 -7.70
C ALA A 157 3.82 -9.01 -7.36
N LEU A 158 3.26 -8.97 -6.14
CA LEU A 158 2.52 -7.79 -5.67
C LEU A 158 3.40 -6.54 -5.60
N ARG A 159 4.64 -6.66 -5.10
CA ARG A 159 5.61 -5.56 -5.08
C ARG A 159 5.90 -5.05 -6.49
N ILE A 160 6.15 -5.93 -7.46
CA ILE A 160 6.40 -5.54 -8.85
C ILE A 160 5.20 -4.78 -9.41
N LEU A 161 3.98 -5.28 -9.23
CA LEU A 161 2.76 -4.61 -9.70
C LEU A 161 2.57 -3.23 -9.05
N PHE A 162 2.73 -3.15 -7.74
CA PHE A 162 2.56 -1.90 -7.00
C PHE A 162 3.68 -0.90 -7.32
N ALA A 163 4.92 -1.34 -7.52
CA ALA A 163 6.01 -0.48 -7.99
C ALA A 163 5.69 0.10 -9.38
N LEU A 164 5.25 -0.75 -10.32
CA LEU A 164 4.90 -0.32 -11.68
C LEU A 164 3.70 0.63 -11.75
N GLY A 165 2.77 0.57 -10.80
CA GLY A 165 1.57 1.44 -10.80
C GLY A 165 1.62 2.63 -9.82
N CYS A 166 2.36 2.54 -8.71
CA CYS A 166 2.42 3.59 -7.69
C CYS A 166 3.71 4.43 -7.76
N LEU A 167 4.83 3.86 -8.20
CA LEU A 167 6.12 4.58 -8.25
C LEU A 167 6.38 5.19 -9.62
N HIS A 168 5.81 4.61 -10.67
CA HIS A 168 6.09 4.97 -12.05
C HIS A 168 4.90 5.64 -12.79
N ASP A 169 3.92 6.16 -12.02
CA ASP A 169 2.88 7.12 -12.44
C ASP A 169 2.24 6.87 -13.81
N ASP A 170 1.31 5.90 -13.88
CA ASP A 170 0.26 5.97 -14.90
C ASP A 170 -1.13 5.73 -14.27
N PRO A 171 -2.00 6.78 -14.26
CA PRO A 171 -3.28 6.78 -13.55
C PRO A 171 -4.31 5.82 -14.15
N THR A 172 -4.10 5.35 -15.38
CA THR A 172 -4.95 4.30 -15.99
C THR A 172 -4.71 2.93 -15.36
N ARG A 173 -3.55 2.76 -14.70
CA ARG A 173 -3.08 1.49 -14.12
C ARG A 173 -3.53 1.31 -12.67
N THR A 174 -3.98 2.39 -12.03
CA THR A 174 -4.47 2.35 -10.65
C THR A 174 -5.69 1.44 -10.54
N SER A 175 -6.56 1.35 -11.56
CA SER A 175 -7.76 0.49 -11.51
C SER A 175 -7.44 -1.01 -11.41
N GLU A 176 -6.41 -1.50 -12.09
CA GLU A 176 -6.02 -2.91 -12.02
C GLU A 176 -5.46 -3.28 -10.65
N LEU A 177 -4.65 -2.38 -10.07
CA LEU A 177 -4.15 -2.54 -8.70
C LEU A 177 -5.27 -2.50 -7.67
N ILE A 178 -6.25 -1.62 -7.87
CA ILE A 178 -7.44 -1.52 -7.01
C ILE A 178 -8.25 -2.80 -7.06
N GLU A 179 -8.51 -3.36 -8.25
CA GLU A 179 -9.25 -4.61 -8.37
C GLU A 179 -8.51 -5.78 -7.73
N ARG A 180 -7.18 -5.83 -7.86
CA ARG A 180 -6.35 -6.83 -7.16
C ARG A 180 -6.40 -6.66 -5.65
N LEU A 181 -6.30 -5.43 -5.14
CA LEU A 181 -6.44 -5.13 -3.72
C LEU A 181 -7.83 -5.51 -3.21
N ARG A 182 -8.89 -5.21 -3.97
CA ARG A 182 -10.26 -5.64 -3.68
C ARG A 182 -10.42 -7.15 -3.69
N SER A 183 -9.73 -7.87 -4.58
CA SER A 183 -9.73 -9.32 -4.62
C SER A 183 -9.01 -9.94 -3.42
N LEU A 184 -7.82 -9.41 -3.07
CA LEU A 184 -7.13 -9.79 -1.84
C LEU A 184 -8.03 -9.55 -0.65
N LEU A 185 -8.67 -8.39 -0.59
CA LEU A 185 -9.65 -8.10 0.42
C LEU A 185 -10.75 -9.16 0.41
N ARG A 186 -11.46 -9.39 -0.70
CA ARG A 186 -12.53 -10.39 -0.78
C ARG A 186 -12.15 -11.76 -0.21
N ASN A 187 -10.91 -12.23 -0.41
CA ASN A 187 -10.40 -13.49 0.16
C ASN A 187 -10.39 -13.55 1.69
N LEU A 188 -10.44 -12.42 2.38
CA LEU A 188 -10.61 -12.33 3.83
C LEU A 188 -12.04 -12.69 4.28
N TRP A 189 -13.06 -12.42 3.46
CA TRP A 189 -14.48 -12.66 3.78
C TRP A 189 -15.04 -13.92 3.13
N GLU A 190 -14.62 -14.18 1.90
CA GLU A 190 -15.01 -15.33 1.09
C GLU A 190 -13.76 -16.13 0.75
N PRO A 191 -13.10 -16.73 1.76
CA PRO A 191 -11.89 -17.50 1.54
C PRO A 191 -12.18 -18.68 0.63
N SER A 192 -11.43 -18.78 -0.48
CA SER A 192 -11.50 -19.94 -1.36
C SER A 192 -10.97 -21.21 -0.67
N THR A 193 -10.07 -21.06 0.30
CA THR A 193 -9.44 -22.15 1.07
C THR A 193 -9.12 -21.68 2.50
N SER A 194 -8.94 -22.59 3.46
CA SER A 194 -8.57 -22.21 4.84
C SER A 194 -7.28 -21.39 4.93
N ASP A 195 -6.33 -21.66 4.03
CA ASP A 195 -5.01 -21.03 4.02
C ASP A 195 -4.99 -19.67 3.29
N SER A 196 -6.11 -19.28 2.66
CA SER A 196 -6.17 -18.02 1.92
C SER A 196 -6.15 -16.81 2.85
N ILE A 197 -6.69 -16.92 4.06
CA ILE A 197 -6.76 -15.79 5.00
C ILE A 197 -5.37 -15.42 5.55
N PRO A 198 -4.58 -16.35 6.14
CA PRO A 198 -3.24 -16.02 6.63
C PRO A 198 -2.33 -15.45 5.54
N LEU A 199 -2.37 -16.06 4.34
CA LEU A 199 -1.60 -15.60 3.19
C LEU A 199 -1.99 -14.18 2.75
N THR A 200 -3.30 -13.91 2.68
CA THR A 200 -3.82 -12.59 2.31
C THR A 200 -3.39 -11.52 3.33
N LEU A 201 -3.49 -11.82 4.62
CA LEU A 201 -3.04 -10.90 5.67
C LEU A 201 -1.53 -10.64 5.61
N GLU A 202 -0.74 -11.67 5.33
CA GLU A 202 0.70 -11.54 5.15
C GLU A 202 1.05 -10.67 3.94
N CYS A 203 0.33 -10.82 2.82
CA CYS A 203 0.47 -9.96 1.64
C CYS A 203 0.06 -8.50 1.92
N LEU A 204 -1.06 -8.29 2.61
CA LEU A 204 -1.51 -6.94 3.00
C LEU A 204 -0.51 -6.28 3.95
N HIS A 205 0.02 -7.03 4.93
CA HIS A 205 1.02 -6.51 5.87
C HIS A 205 2.31 -6.13 5.15
N PHE A 206 2.77 -7.00 4.26
CA PHE A 206 3.91 -6.74 3.40
C PHE A 206 3.72 -5.46 2.58
N LEU A 207 2.57 -5.28 1.92
CA LEU A 207 2.29 -4.06 1.15
C LEU A 207 2.21 -2.82 2.05
N ALA A 208 1.58 -2.93 3.22
CA ALA A 208 1.47 -1.84 4.18
C ALA A 208 2.81 -1.45 4.83
N SER A 209 3.79 -2.35 4.85
CA SER A 209 5.13 -2.06 5.36
C SER A 209 5.84 -0.97 4.51
N VAL A 210 5.54 -0.92 3.21
CA VAL A 210 6.12 0.00 2.22
C VAL A 210 5.35 1.32 2.25
N SER A 211 6.03 2.40 2.66
CA SER A 211 5.40 3.71 2.90
C SER A 211 4.70 4.28 1.67
N GLN A 212 5.26 4.07 0.48
CA GLN A 212 4.71 4.59 -0.79
C GLN A 212 3.36 3.96 -1.15
N TYR A 213 3.05 2.75 -0.67
CA TYR A 213 1.80 2.06 -1.01
C TYR A 213 0.67 2.40 -0.03
N ARG A 214 1.01 2.90 1.16
CA ARG A 214 0.06 3.10 2.26
C ARG A 214 -1.12 3.97 1.87
N ALA A 215 -0.89 5.11 1.21
CA ALA A 215 -1.96 6.02 0.81
C ALA A 215 -3.05 5.34 -0.05
N MET A 216 -2.63 4.53 -1.03
CA MET A 216 -3.55 3.77 -1.87
C MET A 216 -4.23 2.64 -1.10
N LEU A 217 -3.48 1.91 -0.27
CA LEU A 217 -4.06 0.89 0.61
C LEU A 217 -5.13 1.49 1.52
N TYR A 218 -4.86 2.61 2.18
CA TYR A 218 -5.85 3.32 3.02
C TYR A 218 -7.06 3.74 2.21
N GLY A 219 -6.84 4.39 1.06
CA GLY A 219 -7.91 4.87 0.20
C GLY A 219 -8.91 3.79 -0.19
N HIS A 220 -8.52 2.51 -0.20
CA HIS A 220 -9.41 1.40 -0.57
C HIS A 220 -9.81 0.47 0.58
N LEU A 221 -8.98 0.33 1.62
CA LEU A 221 -9.33 -0.40 2.85
C LEU A 221 -10.35 0.37 3.70
N LEU A 222 -10.26 1.71 3.66
CA LEU A 222 -11.05 2.63 4.46
C LEU A 222 -12.18 3.28 3.67
N SER A 223 -12.15 3.18 2.33
CA SER A 223 -13.29 3.59 1.52
C SER A 223 -14.44 2.60 1.68
N PRO A 224 -15.68 3.08 1.86
CA PRO A 224 -16.84 2.22 1.97
C PRO A 224 -17.10 1.56 0.62
N VAL A 225 -16.54 0.37 0.39
CA VAL A 225 -16.86 -0.46 -0.79
C VAL A 225 -18.33 -0.92 -0.74
N SER A 226 -19.00 -0.74 0.40
CA SER A 226 -20.44 -0.86 0.63
C SER A 226 -20.73 -0.19 1.98
N GLU A 227 -22.00 0.05 2.34
CA GLU A 227 -22.48 0.74 3.57
C GLU A 227 -22.01 0.13 4.92
N LYS A 228 -21.06 -0.82 4.90
CA LYS A 228 -20.47 -1.47 6.07
C LYS A 228 -18.93 -1.38 6.01
N PRO A 229 -18.29 -0.89 7.09
CA PRO A 229 -16.83 -0.77 7.11
C PRO A 229 -16.16 -2.15 7.15
N ILE A 230 -15.44 -2.42 6.06
CA ILE A 230 -14.70 -3.64 5.73
C ILE A 230 -13.96 -4.21 6.95
N VAL A 231 -13.14 -3.38 7.62
CA VAL A 231 -12.33 -3.79 8.77
C VAL A 231 -13.18 -4.29 9.96
N THR A 232 -14.33 -3.68 10.24
CA THR A 232 -15.17 -4.07 11.39
C THR A 232 -15.82 -5.44 11.20
N GLU A 233 -16.34 -5.71 10.00
CA GLU A 233 -17.02 -6.97 9.72
C GLU A 233 -16.03 -8.15 9.75
N PHE A 234 -14.81 -7.95 9.24
CA PHE A 234 -13.75 -8.96 9.32
C PHE A 234 -13.33 -9.27 10.76
N LEU A 235 -13.11 -8.23 11.58
CA LEU A 235 -12.76 -8.40 13.00
C LEU A 235 -13.86 -9.14 13.79
N THR A 236 -15.13 -8.96 13.39
CA THR A 236 -16.25 -9.68 14.02
C THR A 236 -16.40 -11.13 13.54
N LYS A 237 -16.13 -11.43 12.26
CA LYS A 237 -16.37 -12.75 11.64
C LYS A 237 -15.22 -13.74 11.78
N HIS A 238 -13.97 -13.27 11.84
CA HIS A 238 -12.79 -14.15 11.84
C HIS A 238 -11.86 -13.91 13.03
N PRO A 239 -12.35 -14.05 14.29
CA PRO A 239 -11.56 -13.74 15.48
C PRO A 239 -10.27 -14.57 15.61
N ALA A 240 -10.22 -15.76 15.01
CA ALA A 240 -9.04 -16.64 14.99
C ALA A 240 -8.05 -16.33 13.85
N ALA A 241 -8.44 -15.61 12.79
CA ALA A 241 -7.51 -15.15 11.75
C ALA A 241 -6.82 -13.83 12.12
N ILE A 242 -7.23 -13.22 13.24
CA ILE A 242 -6.63 -12.04 13.87
C ILE A 242 -5.26 -12.37 14.51
N ILE A 243 -4.86 -13.64 14.52
CA ILE A 243 -3.62 -14.10 15.16
C ILE A 243 -2.40 -13.55 14.39
N GLY A 244 -1.74 -12.56 14.99
CA GLY A 244 -0.46 -11.98 14.56
C GLY A 244 -0.55 -10.96 13.42
N SER A 245 -0.89 -11.41 12.21
CA SER A 245 -0.69 -10.62 10.98
C SER A 245 -1.64 -9.42 10.84
N SER A 246 -2.88 -9.52 11.34
CA SER A 246 -3.87 -8.42 11.28
C SER A 246 -3.52 -7.25 12.21
N LEU A 247 -2.90 -7.54 13.36
CA LEU A 247 -2.58 -6.52 14.35
C LEU A 247 -1.27 -5.80 13.99
N GLU A 248 -0.29 -6.52 13.43
CA GLU A 248 0.90 -5.91 12.81
C GLU A 248 0.55 -5.11 11.55
N LEU A 249 -0.46 -5.54 10.78
CA LEU A 249 -1.05 -4.77 9.69
C LEU A 249 -1.71 -3.47 10.22
N LEU A 250 -2.47 -3.54 11.31
CA LEU A 250 -3.02 -2.33 11.95
C LEU A 250 -1.90 -1.41 12.48
N LYS A 251 -0.81 -1.95 13.03
CA LYS A 251 0.37 -1.16 13.43
C LYS A 251 1.03 -0.47 12.25
N SER A 252 1.22 -1.15 11.12
CA SER A 252 1.79 -0.51 9.93
C SER A 252 0.88 0.58 9.35
N PHE A 253 -0.41 0.53 9.68
CA PHE A 253 -1.42 1.52 9.31
C PHE A 253 -1.52 2.75 10.23
N MET A 254 -0.91 2.71 11.41
CA MET A 254 -0.99 3.75 12.43
C MET A 254 -0.35 5.11 12.06
N PRO A 255 0.81 5.17 11.37
CA PRO A 255 1.50 6.46 11.16
C PRO A 255 0.88 7.35 10.08
N ALA A 256 -0.10 6.86 9.31
CA ALA A 256 -0.55 7.55 8.09
C ALA A 256 -2.06 7.45 7.78
N ALA A 257 -2.87 6.90 8.69
CA ALA A 257 -4.32 6.85 8.53
C ALA A 257 -4.99 8.15 9.05
N PRO A 258 -6.01 8.70 8.36
CA PRO A 258 -6.81 9.81 8.88
C PRO A 258 -7.52 9.41 10.18
N GLU A 259 -7.38 10.23 11.23
CA GLU A 259 -7.94 9.99 12.58
C GLU A 259 -9.43 9.62 12.57
N THR A 260 -10.20 10.20 11.65
CA THR A 260 -11.67 10.01 11.55
C THR A 260 -12.09 8.58 11.21
N VAL A 261 -11.27 7.80 10.52
CA VAL A 261 -11.62 6.42 10.14
C VAL A 261 -11.15 5.39 11.16
N LEU A 262 -10.02 5.64 11.82
CA LEU A 262 -9.52 4.83 12.93
C LEU A 262 -10.53 4.80 14.09
N VAL A 263 -11.11 5.97 14.42
CA VAL A 263 -12.07 6.16 15.53
C VAL A 263 -13.32 5.29 15.41
N ARG A 264 -13.97 5.25 14.24
CA ARG A 264 -15.30 4.62 14.14
C ARG A 264 -15.25 3.08 14.05
N ASN A 265 -14.15 2.53 13.53
CA ASN A 265 -14.08 1.16 13.05
C ASN A 265 -12.98 0.32 13.72
N GLY A 266 -11.80 0.90 13.97
CA GLY A 266 -10.70 0.21 14.66
C GLY A 266 -10.96 0.07 16.16
N VAL A 267 -11.52 1.11 16.78
CA VAL A 267 -11.81 1.16 18.22
C VAL A 267 -12.75 0.05 18.65
N ASN A 268 -13.88 -0.12 17.95
CA ASN A 268 -14.86 -1.16 18.27
C ASN A 268 -14.27 -2.57 18.16
N GLY A 269 -13.39 -2.81 17.18
CA GLY A 269 -12.72 -4.10 17.01
C GLY A 269 -11.72 -4.41 18.13
N LEU A 270 -10.87 -3.43 18.49
CA LEU A 270 -9.91 -3.58 19.59
C LEU A 270 -10.62 -3.80 20.93
N VAL A 271 -11.70 -3.06 21.17
CA VAL A 271 -12.52 -3.17 22.38
C VAL A 271 -13.21 -4.53 22.46
N GLN A 272 -13.69 -5.08 21.34
CA GLN A 272 -14.23 -6.45 21.31
C GLN A 272 -13.18 -7.52 21.59
N LEU A 273 -11.93 -7.33 21.15
CA LEU A 273 -10.83 -8.26 21.47
C LEU A 273 -10.54 -8.27 22.96
N ILE A 274 -10.50 -7.09 23.59
CA ILE A 274 -10.38 -6.95 25.06
C ILE A 274 -11.57 -7.62 25.75
N ALA A 275 -12.79 -7.34 25.28
CA ALA A 275 -14.03 -7.88 25.84
C ALA A 275 -14.07 -9.41 25.78
N LYS A 276 -13.61 -10.03 24.68
CA LYS A 276 -13.59 -11.50 24.50
C LYS A 276 -12.35 -12.18 25.08
N GLY A 277 -11.34 -11.43 25.50
CA GLY A 277 -10.09 -11.96 26.07
C GLY A 277 -9.14 -12.62 25.09
N ALA A 278 -9.39 -12.46 23.79
CA ALA A 278 -8.41 -12.80 22.77
C ALA A 278 -7.31 -11.73 22.75
N GLU A 279 -6.04 -12.13 22.86
CA GLU A 279 -4.89 -11.27 22.56
C GLU A 279 -4.74 -10.02 23.46
N LYS A 280 -5.17 -10.10 24.73
CA LYS A 280 -5.05 -9.01 25.72
C LYS A 280 -3.66 -8.36 25.70
N GLU A 281 -2.60 -9.17 25.71
CA GLU A 281 -1.21 -8.69 25.73
C GLU A 281 -0.84 -7.91 24.46
N ARG A 282 -1.26 -8.38 23.28
CA ARG A 282 -0.95 -7.73 22.00
C ARG A 282 -1.77 -6.47 21.76
N VAL A 283 -3.04 -6.47 22.15
CA VAL A 283 -3.88 -5.25 22.13
C VAL A 283 -3.30 -4.21 23.09
N THR A 284 -2.89 -4.63 24.30
CA THR A 284 -2.23 -3.73 25.24
C THR A 284 -0.93 -3.17 24.68
N ALA A 285 -0.09 -3.98 24.02
CA ALA A 285 1.14 -3.52 23.38
C ALA A 285 0.89 -2.53 22.23
N LEU A 286 -0.19 -2.69 21.46
CA LEU A 286 -0.61 -1.73 20.43
C LEU A 286 -1.07 -0.41 21.03
N LEU A 287 -1.89 -0.47 22.08
CA LEU A 287 -2.31 0.72 22.83
C LEU A 287 -1.14 1.42 23.54
N GLU A 288 -0.13 0.65 23.94
CA GLU A 288 1.11 1.17 24.51
C GLU A 288 1.98 1.89 23.46
N GLU A 289 2.05 1.36 22.24
CA GLU A 289 2.72 2.01 21.11
C GLU A 289 2.03 3.33 20.74
N LEU A 290 0.70 3.31 20.68
CA LEU A 290 -0.16 4.49 20.54
C LEU A 290 0.11 5.54 21.63
N ALA A 291 0.23 5.10 22.88
CA ALA A 291 0.52 5.97 24.01
C ALA A 291 1.96 6.52 24.01
N ARG A 292 2.91 5.85 23.34
CA ARG A 292 4.33 6.25 23.24
C ARG A 292 4.61 7.22 22.10
N HIS A 293 3.93 7.09 20.97
CA HIS A 293 4.31 7.76 19.71
C HIS A 293 4.09 9.27 19.64
N ASP A 294 3.55 9.90 20.69
CA ASP A 294 3.02 11.27 20.59
C ASP A 294 3.65 12.26 21.58
N SER A 295 4.99 12.22 21.69
CA SER A 295 5.77 13.09 22.57
C SER A 295 6.20 14.42 21.95
N ALA A 296 5.59 14.87 20.83
CA ALA A 296 6.07 16.04 20.09
C ALA A 296 5.07 17.21 19.99
N ASP A 297 3.76 17.03 20.12
CA ASP A 297 2.78 18.12 19.96
C ASP A 297 1.68 18.09 21.03
N GLU A 298 1.79 18.96 22.04
CA GLU A 298 0.85 19.05 23.17
C GLU A 298 -0.56 19.56 22.80
N HIS A 299 -0.78 20.01 21.56
CA HIS A 299 -1.96 20.81 21.19
C HIS A 299 -2.92 20.15 20.18
N ALA A 300 -2.62 18.93 19.68
CA ALA A 300 -3.56 18.20 18.83
C ALA A 300 -4.55 17.39 19.69
N PRO A 301 -5.88 17.55 19.49
CA PRO A 301 -6.86 16.68 20.13
C PRO A 301 -6.80 15.31 19.47
N ASP A 302 -5.99 14.40 20.02
CA ASP A 302 -5.91 13.01 19.59
C ASP A 302 -7.22 12.28 19.87
N LEU A 303 -8.11 12.40 18.90
CA LEU A 303 -9.48 11.92 18.89
C LEU A 303 -9.50 10.39 18.98
N VAL A 304 -8.51 9.71 18.38
CA VAL A 304 -8.41 8.25 18.33
C VAL A 304 -8.18 7.69 19.73
N SER A 305 -7.16 8.18 20.44
CA SER A 305 -6.86 7.69 21.80
C SER A 305 -8.02 7.98 22.78
N SER A 306 -8.62 9.17 22.68
CA SER A 306 -9.78 9.55 23.50
C SER A 306 -10.95 8.59 23.33
N GLU A 307 -11.31 8.25 22.08
CA GLU A 307 -12.43 7.35 21.80
C GLU A 307 -12.13 5.89 22.17
N ILE A 308 -10.87 5.45 22.04
CA ILE A 308 -10.44 4.13 22.54
C ILE A 308 -10.67 4.03 24.05
N PHE A 309 -10.16 4.98 24.83
CA PHE A 309 -10.28 4.89 26.28
C PHE A 309 -11.73 5.04 26.75
N LYS A 310 -12.55 5.87 26.09
CA LYS A 310 -14.01 5.88 26.33
C LYS A 310 -14.65 4.52 26.10
N ALA A 311 -14.32 3.86 25.00
CA ALA A 311 -14.90 2.55 24.69
C ALA A 311 -14.41 1.44 25.64
N ILE A 312 -13.15 1.49 26.09
CA ILE A 312 -12.65 0.56 27.12
C ILE A 312 -13.33 0.82 28.47
N VAL A 313 -13.56 2.09 28.85
CA VAL A 313 -14.31 2.42 30.08
C VAL A 313 -15.77 1.95 29.98
N ALA A 314 -16.40 2.08 28.81
CA ALA A 314 -17.76 1.59 28.58
C ALA A 314 -17.91 0.06 28.77
N LEU A 315 -16.83 -0.72 28.66
CA LEU A 315 -16.86 -2.16 28.99
C LEU A 315 -17.12 -2.43 30.48
N LEU A 316 -16.82 -1.47 31.36
CA LEU A 316 -17.08 -1.59 32.81
C LEU A 316 -18.57 -1.42 33.11
N SER A 317 -19.22 -0.51 32.38
CA SER A 317 -20.64 -0.17 32.50
C SER A 317 -21.56 -1.11 31.73
N ASP A 318 -21.02 -2.01 30.91
CA ASP A 318 -21.78 -2.97 30.12
C ASP A 318 -22.54 -3.96 31.03
N PRO A 319 -23.89 -3.92 31.04
CA PRO A 319 -24.69 -4.81 31.88
C PRO A 319 -24.67 -6.26 31.39
N SER A 320 -24.28 -6.49 30.13
CA SER A 320 -24.15 -7.82 29.54
C SER A 320 -22.74 -8.41 29.67
N GLY A 321 -21.77 -7.61 30.13
CA GLY A 321 -20.38 -8.03 30.30
C GLY A 321 -20.17 -8.92 31.52
N ASP A 322 -19.36 -9.96 31.35
CA ASP A 322 -18.95 -10.83 32.47
C ASP A 322 -17.85 -10.19 33.34
N ASP A 323 -17.63 -10.77 34.52
CA ASP A 323 -16.60 -10.30 35.45
C ASP A 323 -15.19 -10.38 34.85
N ASP A 324 -14.94 -11.37 33.98
CA ASP A 324 -13.65 -11.52 33.32
C ASP A 324 -13.40 -10.39 32.30
N GLN A 325 -14.43 -9.92 31.59
CA GLN A 325 -14.37 -8.77 30.67
C GLN A 325 -13.97 -7.52 31.44
N LYS A 326 -14.60 -7.28 32.60
CA LYS A 326 -14.28 -6.14 33.46
C LYS A 326 -12.83 -6.22 33.96
N VAL A 327 -12.40 -7.39 34.44
CA VAL A 327 -11.01 -7.62 34.87
C VAL A 327 -10.02 -7.42 33.72
N ARG A 328 -10.35 -7.87 32.50
CA ARG A 328 -9.52 -7.66 31.32
C ARG A 328 -9.39 -6.18 30.97
N ALA A 329 -10.51 -5.46 30.89
CA ALA A 329 -10.54 -4.02 30.60
C ALA A 329 -9.73 -3.23 31.63
N MET A 330 -9.94 -3.48 32.93
CA MET A 330 -9.16 -2.83 33.99
C MET A 330 -7.68 -3.19 33.94
N GLY A 331 -7.32 -4.43 33.59
CA GLY A 331 -5.92 -4.82 33.44
C GLY A 331 -5.21 -4.13 32.27
N VAL A 332 -5.92 -3.83 31.18
CA VAL A 332 -5.39 -3.01 30.07
C VAL A 332 -5.17 -1.58 30.56
N MET A 333 -6.15 -0.99 31.27
CA MET A 333 -6.04 0.36 31.82
C MET A 333 -4.87 0.47 32.82
N GLU A 334 -4.72 -0.50 33.73
CA GLU A 334 -3.64 -0.55 34.73
C GLU A 334 -2.26 -0.55 34.07
N THR A 335 -2.07 -1.35 33.02
CA THR A 335 -0.81 -1.42 32.28
C THR A 335 -0.45 -0.09 31.60
N LEU A 336 -1.46 0.62 31.10
CA LEU A 336 -1.29 1.86 30.34
C LEU A 336 -1.31 3.11 31.23
N ALA A 337 -1.79 3.02 32.48
CA ALA A 337 -1.89 4.14 33.41
C ALA A 337 -0.54 4.78 33.78
N LYS A 338 0.58 4.10 33.50
CA LYS A 338 1.94 4.69 33.61
C LYS A 338 2.14 5.90 32.70
N TYR A 339 1.41 5.99 31.58
CA TYR A 339 1.47 7.11 30.66
C TYR A 339 0.53 8.25 31.07
N GLN A 340 1.08 9.45 31.23
CA GLN A 340 0.35 10.67 31.63
C GLN A 340 -0.87 10.96 30.75
N ARG A 341 -0.71 10.89 29.43
CA ARG A 341 -1.81 11.13 28.48
C ARG A 341 -2.95 10.13 28.61
N VAL A 342 -2.62 8.87 28.85
CA VAL A 342 -3.62 7.81 29.07
C VAL A 342 -4.44 8.13 30.32
N ARG A 343 -3.80 8.54 31.42
CA ARG A 343 -4.53 8.98 32.62
C ARG A 343 -5.50 10.13 32.34
N ARG A 344 -5.08 11.13 31.56
CA ARG A 344 -5.96 12.25 31.15
C ARG A 344 -7.14 11.78 30.29
N HIS A 345 -6.92 10.87 29.34
CA HIS A 345 -7.99 10.31 28.50
C HIS A 345 -8.96 9.44 29.31
N LEU A 346 -8.46 8.60 30.22
CA LEU A 346 -9.28 7.82 31.15
C LEU A 346 -10.12 8.72 32.07
N HIS A 347 -9.54 9.82 32.56
CA HIS A 347 -10.28 10.82 33.34
C HIS A 347 -11.41 11.46 32.52
N ARG A 348 -11.11 11.90 31.29
CA ARG A 348 -12.12 12.44 30.35
C ARG A 348 -13.20 11.43 29.97
N ALA A 349 -12.88 10.14 30.01
CA ALA A 349 -13.80 9.03 29.81
C ALA A 349 -14.62 8.66 31.06
N SER A 350 -14.49 9.40 32.16
CA SER A 350 -15.20 9.14 33.42
C SER A 350 -14.89 7.76 34.03
N VAL A 351 -13.63 7.34 33.97
CA VAL A 351 -13.21 6.04 34.54
C VAL A 351 -13.45 5.93 36.06
N SER A 352 -13.30 7.01 36.82
CA SER A 352 -13.33 6.95 38.30
C SER A 352 -14.71 6.62 38.87
N PRO A 353 -15.81 7.24 38.41
CA PRO A 353 -17.16 6.80 38.76
C PRO A 353 -17.41 5.31 38.46
N GLU A 354 -16.99 4.84 37.28
CA GLU A 354 -17.20 3.44 36.87
C GLU A 354 -16.40 2.47 37.74
N LEU A 355 -15.13 2.78 38.04
CA LEU A 355 -14.33 1.97 38.94
C LEU A 355 -14.89 1.96 40.36
N PHE A 356 -15.44 3.10 40.83
CA PHE A 356 -16.11 3.15 42.13
C PHE A 356 -17.35 2.26 42.15
N LEU A 357 -18.15 2.25 41.07
CA LEU A 357 -19.30 1.35 40.95
C LEU A 357 -18.86 -0.11 40.93
N VAL A 358 -17.82 -0.47 40.18
CA VAL A 358 -17.28 -1.84 40.14
C VAL A 358 -16.75 -2.25 41.51
N ALA A 359 -16.01 -1.40 42.22
CA ALA A 359 -15.49 -1.71 43.55
C ALA A 359 -16.62 -2.02 44.55
N ASN A 360 -17.74 -1.28 44.49
CA ASN A 360 -18.84 -1.47 45.44
C ASN A 360 -19.82 -2.57 45.04
N LEU A 361 -20.04 -2.80 43.74
CA LEU A 361 -21.16 -3.62 43.25
C LEU A 361 -20.73 -4.92 42.58
N ALA A 362 -19.48 -5.06 42.15
CA ALA A 362 -19.03 -6.27 41.47
C ALA A 362 -18.66 -7.39 42.44
N SER A 363 -18.41 -8.58 41.87
CA SER A 363 -17.90 -9.74 42.60
C SER A 363 -16.46 -9.49 43.12
N PRO A 364 -15.91 -10.35 44.00
CA PRO A 364 -14.63 -10.08 44.66
C PRO A 364 -13.47 -9.80 43.71
N ARG A 365 -13.38 -10.51 42.58
CA ARG A 365 -12.23 -10.43 41.67
C ARG A 365 -12.18 -9.12 40.87
N PRO A 366 -13.25 -8.64 40.21
CA PRO A 366 -13.29 -7.30 39.65
C PRO A 366 -13.15 -6.21 40.71
N ARG A 367 -13.69 -6.39 41.92
CA ARG A 367 -13.54 -5.43 43.01
C ARG A 367 -12.09 -5.16 43.37
N GLU A 368 -11.32 -6.21 43.65
CA GLU A 368 -9.88 -6.07 43.97
C GLU A 368 -9.10 -5.39 42.84
N GLN A 369 -9.46 -5.68 41.60
CA GLN A 369 -8.83 -5.07 40.43
C GLN A 369 -9.20 -3.58 40.29
N ALA A 370 -10.45 -3.21 40.58
CA ALA A 370 -10.92 -1.83 40.56
C ALA A 370 -10.26 -0.99 41.66
N GLU A 371 -10.13 -1.54 42.87
CA GLU A 371 -9.47 -0.89 44.00
C GLU A 371 -7.98 -0.62 43.72
N ARG A 372 -7.27 -1.60 43.14
CA ARG A 372 -5.86 -1.42 42.73
C ARG A 372 -5.69 -0.36 41.66
N LEU A 373 -6.55 -0.36 40.64
CA LEU A 373 -6.50 0.63 39.58
C LEU A 373 -6.87 2.03 40.09
N LEU A 374 -7.86 2.15 40.96
CA LEU A 374 -8.20 3.41 41.64
C LEU A 374 -7.02 3.93 42.45
N GLY A 375 -6.35 3.08 43.24
CA GLY A 375 -5.14 3.47 43.97
C GLY A 375 -4.06 4.02 43.05
N THR A 376 -3.79 3.32 41.94
CA THR A 376 -2.81 3.73 40.92
C THR A 376 -3.14 5.09 40.30
N LEU A 377 -4.43 5.37 40.05
CA LEU A 377 -4.86 6.64 39.47
C LEU A 377 -4.83 7.78 40.49
N ILE A 378 -5.20 7.53 41.76
CA ILE A 378 -5.22 8.53 42.84
C ILE A 378 -3.81 8.96 43.25
N GLU A 379 -2.86 8.03 43.25
CA GLU A 379 -1.45 8.33 43.58
C GLU A 379 -0.75 9.17 42.50
N ALA A 380 -1.36 9.34 41.32
CA ALA A 380 -0.80 10.17 40.25
C ALA A 380 -1.05 11.67 40.52
N PRO A 381 0.00 12.52 40.44
CA PRO A 381 -0.06 13.93 40.87
C PRO A 381 -1.08 14.79 40.10
N GLU A 382 -1.41 14.41 38.87
CA GLU A 382 -2.33 15.14 37.98
C GLU A 382 -3.81 14.84 38.25
N PHE A 383 -4.09 13.73 38.95
CA PHE A 383 -5.46 13.33 39.30
C PHE A 383 -5.99 14.16 40.46
N ALA A 384 -5.11 14.69 41.32
CA ALA A 384 -5.46 15.59 42.41
C ALA A 384 -5.92 16.98 41.91
N GLU A 385 -5.39 17.46 40.79
CA GLU A 385 -5.76 18.76 40.21
C GLU A 385 -7.12 18.74 39.49
N CYS A 386 -7.51 17.60 38.91
CA CYS A 386 -8.79 17.47 38.19
C CYS A 386 -10.02 17.26 39.10
N VAL A 387 -9.82 16.96 40.39
CA VAL A 387 -10.90 16.75 41.38
C VAL A 387 -11.26 18.05 42.12
N GLN A 388 -10.55 19.16 41.87
CA GLN A 388 -10.79 20.45 42.53
C GLN A 388 -11.67 21.45 41.73
N VAL A 389 -12.39 21.01 40.70
CA VAL A 389 -13.33 21.88 39.95
C VAL A 389 -14.77 21.64 40.34
#